data_AF-A0A0K2VIK8-F1
#
_entry.id   AF-A0A0K2VIK8-F1
#
_cell.length_a   1.000
_cell.length_b   1.000
_cell.length_c   1.000
_cell.angle_alpha   90.00
_cell.angle_beta   90.00
_cell.angle_gamma   90.00
#
_symmetry.space_group_name_H-M   'P 1'
#
loop_
_entity.id
_entity.type
_entity.pdbx_description
1 polymer ?
#
loop_
_entity_poly.entity_id
_entity_poly.type
_entity_poly.pdbx_seq_one_letter_code
_entity_poly.pdbx_strand_id
1 'polypeptide(L)'
;PSPEVTWWRDHSLIDSSYEKSFSQTVKNTLTLLAIKKDDLGRKFRCQASNNNVSLPASTSITLDLLFRPTSVRIVTPKEPLSTSKVYKIKCMSLGSRPSATITWWRNNDFLGRTE
;
A
#
# COMPACT_ATOMS: atom_id res chain seq x y z
N PRO A 1 -6.80 36.34 8.45
CA PRO A 1 -6.92 36.01 7.01
C PRO A 1 -7.50 34.60 6.81
N SER A 2 -8.23 34.37 5.72
CA SER A 2 -8.71 33.02 5.35
C SER A 2 -7.56 32.19 4.79
N PRO A 3 -7.38 30.92 5.20
CA PRO A 3 -6.25 30.10 4.77
C PRO A 3 -6.36 29.62 3.33
N GLU A 4 -5.22 29.32 2.74
CA GLU A 4 -5.08 28.45 1.56
C GLU A 4 -4.85 27.01 2.03
N VAL A 5 -5.56 26.03 1.46
CA VAL A 5 -5.42 24.61 1.82
C VAL A 5 -4.83 23.84 0.65
N THR A 6 -3.68 23.21 0.86
CA THR A 6 -2.87 22.61 -0.20
C THR A 6 -2.47 21.18 0.16
N TRP A 7 -2.31 20.33 -0.85
CA TRP A 7 -1.80 18.97 -0.71
C TRP A 7 -0.36 18.88 -1.17
N TRP A 8 0.45 18.21 -0.35
CA TRP A 8 1.86 17.98 -0.57
C TRP A 8 2.15 16.49 -0.50
N ARG A 9 3.10 16.02 -1.30
CA ARG A 9 3.73 14.70 -1.16
C ARG A 9 5.21 14.94 -1.01
N ASP A 10 5.76 14.44 0.09
CA ASP A 10 7.11 14.76 0.52
C ASP A 10 7.29 16.28 0.62
N HIS A 11 8.06 16.88 -0.28
CA HIS A 11 8.28 18.33 -0.37
C HIS A 11 7.63 18.99 -1.59
N SER A 12 6.91 18.23 -2.42
CA SER A 12 6.31 18.72 -3.65
C SER A 12 4.84 19.05 -3.47
N LEU A 13 4.43 20.24 -3.91
CA LEU A 13 3.02 20.62 -4.02
C LEU A 13 2.37 19.77 -5.11
N ILE A 14 1.29 19.06 -4.76
CA ILE A 14 0.50 18.25 -5.70
C ILE A 14 -0.73 19.01 -6.15
N ASP A 15 -1.40 19.68 -5.21
CA ASP A 15 -2.65 20.35 -5.50
C ASP A 15 -2.86 21.57 -4.60
N SER A 16 -3.31 22.64 -5.23
CA SER A 16 -3.65 23.92 -4.60
C SER A 16 -5.06 24.40 -4.96
N SER A 17 -5.89 23.54 -5.57
CA SER A 17 -7.29 23.83 -5.89
C SER A 17 -8.19 23.70 -4.67
N TYR A 18 -8.11 24.66 -3.75
CA TYR A 18 -9.02 24.73 -2.60
C TYR A 18 -10.29 25.52 -2.91
N GLU A 19 -11.36 25.15 -2.22
CA GLU A 19 -12.67 25.77 -2.31
C GLU A 19 -13.02 26.43 -0.97
N LYS A 20 -13.63 27.62 -1.04
CA LYS A 20 -14.20 28.32 0.11
C LYS A 20 -15.69 28.06 0.16
N SER A 21 -16.15 27.43 1.23
CA SER A 21 -17.57 27.21 1.49
C SER A 21 -18.23 28.45 2.10
N PHE A 22 -19.54 28.57 1.93
CA PHE A 22 -20.35 29.64 2.54
C PHE A 22 -20.27 29.67 4.08
N SER A 23 -19.93 28.54 4.71
CA SER A 23 -19.77 28.39 6.16
C SER A 23 -18.41 28.85 6.70
N GLN A 24 -17.63 29.63 5.94
CA GLN A 24 -16.23 30.01 6.25
C GLN A 24 -15.23 28.84 6.32
N THR A 25 -15.64 27.64 5.91
CA THR A 25 -14.74 26.48 5.80
C THR A 25 -13.96 26.54 4.49
N VAL A 26 -12.64 26.33 4.54
CA VAL A 26 -11.81 26.11 3.35
C VAL A 26 -11.52 24.61 3.23
N LYS A 27 -11.78 24.03 2.06
CA LYS A 27 -11.66 22.59 1.81
C LYS A 27 -10.79 22.34 0.59
N ASN A 28 -9.94 21.33 0.66
CA ASN A 28 -9.27 20.76 -0.50
C ASN A 28 -9.38 19.23 -0.44
N THR A 29 -9.82 18.60 -1.53
CA THR A 29 -9.99 17.14 -1.64
C THR A 29 -8.99 16.55 -2.63
N LEU A 30 -8.01 15.79 -2.13
CA LEU A 30 -7.08 15.05 -2.99
C LEU A 30 -7.68 13.71 -3.43
N THR A 31 -7.78 13.50 -4.74
CA THR A 31 -8.18 12.22 -5.33
C THR A 31 -6.97 11.53 -5.97
N LEU A 32 -6.66 10.30 -5.55
CA LEU A 32 -5.57 9.49 -6.10
C LEU A 32 -6.13 8.44 -7.07
N LEU A 33 -5.95 8.62 -8.38
CA LEU A 33 -6.58 7.77 -9.39
C LEU A 33 -5.86 6.45 -9.67
N ALA A 34 -4.54 6.39 -9.50
CA ALA A 34 -3.72 5.23 -9.89
C ALA A 34 -2.64 4.93 -8.84
N ILE A 35 -3.08 4.38 -7.70
CA ILE A 35 -2.17 3.96 -6.62
C ILE A 35 -1.39 2.71 -7.07
N LYS A 36 -0.06 2.75 -6.94
CA LYS A 36 0.89 1.69 -7.24
C LYS A 36 1.47 1.09 -5.97
N LYS A 37 2.08 -0.09 -6.06
CA LYS A 37 2.76 -0.75 -4.92
C LYS A 37 3.84 0.14 -4.30
N ASP A 38 4.56 0.90 -5.12
CA ASP A 38 5.60 1.83 -4.69
C ASP A 38 5.06 3.08 -3.97
N ASP A 39 3.73 3.23 -3.90
CA ASP A 39 3.08 4.24 -3.06
C ASP A 39 2.90 3.78 -1.61
N LEU A 40 3.22 2.52 -1.29
CA LEU A 40 3.18 2.01 0.08
C LEU A 40 4.11 2.82 0.98
N GLY A 41 3.59 3.31 2.10
CA GLY A 41 4.33 4.14 3.04
C GLY A 41 4.52 5.59 2.57
N ARG A 42 4.02 5.98 1.39
CA ARG A 42 4.06 7.39 0.97
C ARG A 42 3.18 8.24 1.87
N LYS A 43 3.69 9.42 2.21
CA LYS A 43 3.05 10.38 3.09
C LYS A 43 2.49 11.54 2.28
N PHE A 44 1.21 11.83 2.48
CA PHE A 44 0.52 12.99 1.92
C PHE A 44 0.18 13.94 3.05
N ARG A 45 0.54 15.21 2.88
CA ARG A 45 0.35 16.26 3.87
C ARG A 45 -0.64 17.29 3.36
N CYS A 46 -1.70 17.51 4.13
CA CYS A 46 -2.58 18.65 3.96
C CYS A 46 -2.01 19.81 4.78
N GLN A 47 -1.89 20.99 4.17
CA GLN A 47 -1.30 22.17 4.77
C GLN A 47 -2.21 23.38 4.59
N ALA A 48 -2.51 24.06 5.70
CA ALA A 48 -3.28 25.29 5.74
C ALA A 48 -2.35 26.47 6.07
N SER A 49 -2.27 27.46 5.18
CA SER A 49 -1.43 28.65 5.35
C SER A 49 -2.26 29.93 5.31
N ASN A 50 -2.07 30.82 6.29
CA ASN A 50 -2.77 32.10 6.35
C ASN A 50 -1.96 33.26 5.75
N ASN A 51 -0.62 33.13 5.72
CA ASN A 51 0.36 34.12 5.24
C ASN A 51 1.77 33.48 5.21
N ASN A 52 2.77 34.26 4.79
CA ASN A 52 4.17 33.82 4.70
C ASN A 52 5.01 34.04 5.97
N VAL A 53 4.39 34.45 7.08
CA VAL A 53 5.09 34.79 8.34
C VAL A 53 4.85 33.74 9.42
N SER A 54 3.59 33.32 9.58
CA SER A 54 3.20 32.30 10.56
C SER A 54 3.47 30.90 10.02
N LEU A 55 3.87 29.98 10.90
CA LEU A 55 3.98 28.56 10.55
C LEU A 55 2.60 28.02 10.12
N PRO A 56 2.54 27.29 8.99
CA PRO A 56 1.29 26.71 8.51
C PRO A 56 0.88 25.52 9.37
N ALA A 57 -0.42 25.36 9.59
CA ALA A 57 -0.96 24.16 10.23
C ALA A 57 -0.91 23.01 9.24
N SER A 58 -0.53 21.81 9.68
CA SER A 58 -0.48 20.65 8.79
C SER A 58 -0.86 19.35 9.49
N THR A 59 -1.43 18.44 8.71
CA THR A 59 -1.69 17.05 9.10
C THR A 59 -1.30 16.14 7.96
N SER A 60 -1.11 14.85 8.22
CA SER A 60 -0.65 13.92 7.20
C SER A 60 -1.31 12.55 7.32
N ILE A 61 -1.48 11.92 6.17
CA ILE A 61 -1.86 10.53 6.03
C ILE A 61 -0.68 9.75 5.43
N THR A 62 -0.53 8.49 5.84
CA THR A 62 0.44 7.57 5.25
C THR A 62 -0.33 6.44 4.60
N LEU A 63 -0.01 6.10 3.36
CA LEU A 63 -0.69 5.03 2.65
C LEU A 63 -0.25 3.66 3.17
N ASP A 64 -1.19 2.89 3.69
CA ASP A 64 -1.02 1.45 3.95
C ASP A 64 -1.80 0.69 2.88
N LEU A 65 -1.07 -0.09 2.06
CA LEU A 65 -1.61 -0.75 0.88
C LEU A 65 -1.61 -2.26 1.05
N LEU A 66 -2.72 -2.88 0.63
CA LEU A 66 -2.89 -4.32 0.61
C LEU A 66 -2.86 -4.81 -0.83
N PHE A 67 -2.05 -5.83 -1.10
CA PHE A 67 -1.92 -6.37 -2.46
C PHE A 67 -1.53 -7.84 -2.46
N ARG A 68 -2.02 -8.53 -3.49
CA ARG A 68 -1.80 -9.96 -3.72
C ARG A 68 -0.33 -10.26 -4.06
N PRO A 69 0.12 -11.50 -3.84
CA PRO A 69 1.41 -11.98 -4.33
C PRO A 69 1.61 -11.67 -5.80
N THR A 70 2.85 -11.30 -6.15
CA THR A 70 3.29 -11.14 -7.55
C THR A 70 3.72 -12.45 -8.18
N SER A 71 4.22 -13.39 -7.36
CA SER A 71 4.68 -14.69 -7.84
C SER A 71 4.55 -15.73 -6.73
N VAL A 72 4.28 -16.97 -7.14
CA VAL A 72 4.29 -18.16 -6.28
C VAL A 72 5.09 -19.24 -7.00
N ARG A 73 6.04 -19.87 -6.32
CA ARG A 73 6.88 -20.93 -6.91
C ARG A 73 7.24 -22.03 -5.93
N ILE A 74 7.24 -23.27 -6.41
CA ILE A 74 7.87 -24.39 -5.71
C ILE A 74 9.39 -24.27 -5.92
N VAL A 75 10.14 -24.19 -4.82
CA VAL A 75 11.61 -24.00 -4.84
C VAL A 75 12.38 -25.28 -4.53
N THR A 76 11.69 -26.37 -4.22
CA THR A 76 12.33 -27.69 -4.09
C THR A 76 12.90 -28.12 -5.45
N PRO A 77 14.16 -28.59 -5.51
CA PRO A 77 14.76 -29.13 -6.72
C PRO A 77 13.92 -30.23 -7.36
N LYS A 78 13.91 -30.29 -8.69
CA LYS A 78 13.23 -31.33 -9.46
C LYS A 78 14.12 -32.57 -9.53
N GLU A 79 14.14 -33.36 -8.46
CA GLU A 79 14.83 -34.64 -8.41
C GLU A 79 13.83 -35.81 -8.53
N PRO A 80 14.23 -36.94 -9.13
CA PRO A 80 13.40 -38.14 -9.14
C PRO A 80 13.06 -38.59 -7.72
N LEU A 81 11.78 -38.84 -7.47
CA LEU A 81 11.30 -39.28 -6.17
C LEU A 81 11.25 -40.82 -6.15
N SER A 82 12.02 -41.45 -5.26
CA SER A 82 11.90 -42.88 -4.94
C SER A 82 10.67 -43.18 -4.09
N THR A 83 10.09 -44.36 -4.29
CA THR A 83 9.00 -44.89 -3.46
C THR A 83 9.39 -45.04 -1.98
N SER A 84 8.39 -45.03 -1.10
CA SER A 84 8.52 -45.19 0.36
C SER A 84 9.44 -44.18 1.06
N LYS A 85 9.74 -43.05 0.43
CA LYS A 85 10.49 -41.93 1.02
C LYS A 85 9.60 -40.71 1.26
N VAL A 86 9.94 -39.95 2.29
CA VAL A 86 9.27 -38.68 2.62
C VAL A 86 10.06 -37.53 2.03
N TYR A 87 9.35 -36.60 1.37
CA TYR A 87 9.94 -35.42 0.76
C TYR A 87 9.35 -34.14 1.33
N LYS A 88 10.20 -33.14 1.57
CA LYS A 88 9.79 -31.81 1.97
C LYS A 88 9.70 -30.92 0.73
N ILE A 89 8.49 -30.51 0.39
CA ILE A 89 8.24 -29.56 -0.70
C ILE A 89 8.13 -28.16 -0.11
N LYS A 90 8.90 -27.21 -0.65
CA LYS A 90 8.91 -25.81 -0.23
C LYS A 90 8.27 -24.95 -1.32
N CYS A 91 7.24 -24.21 -0.93
CA CYS A 91 6.61 -23.18 -1.74
C CYS A 91 7.02 -21.80 -1.21
N MET A 92 7.19 -20.84 -2.11
CA MET A 92 7.53 -19.47 -1.77
C MET A 92 6.62 -18.49 -2.53
N SER A 93 6.05 -17.55 -1.79
CA SER A 93 5.27 -16.43 -2.30
C SER A 93 6.04 -15.12 -2.15
N LEU A 94 5.97 -14.24 -3.14
CA LEU A 94 6.70 -12.95 -3.14
C LEU A 94 5.78 -11.77 -3.43
N GLY A 95 6.06 -10.63 -2.80
CA GLY A 95 5.48 -9.33 -3.14
C GLY A 95 4.01 -9.16 -2.74
N SER A 96 3.58 -9.82 -1.66
CA SER A 96 2.27 -9.61 -1.04
C SER A 96 2.36 -8.72 0.21
N ARG A 97 1.27 -8.04 0.53
CA ARG A 97 1.05 -7.40 1.83
C ARG A 97 -0.43 -7.58 2.23
N PRO A 98 -0.72 -8.20 3.39
CA PRO A 98 0.22 -8.84 4.32
C PRO A 98 0.89 -10.10 3.73
N SER A 99 1.69 -10.80 4.54
CA SER A 99 2.22 -12.13 4.18
C SER A 99 1.09 -13.05 3.71
N ALA A 100 1.34 -13.76 2.61
CA ALA A 100 0.33 -14.62 2.00
C ALA A 100 0.26 -15.99 2.69
N THR A 101 -0.96 -16.44 2.99
CA THR A 101 -1.19 -17.82 3.43
C THR A 101 -1.02 -18.79 2.26
N ILE A 102 -0.18 -19.81 2.42
CA ILE A 102 0.05 -20.84 1.41
C ILE A 102 -0.90 -22.02 1.68
N THR A 103 -1.54 -22.54 0.64
CA THR A 103 -2.36 -23.75 0.70
C THR A 103 -1.80 -24.83 -0.21
N TRP A 104 -1.85 -26.07 0.25
CA TRP A 104 -1.29 -27.22 -0.44
C TRP A 104 -2.39 -28.12 -0.98
N TRP A 105 -2.23 -28.50 -2.24
CA TRP A 105 -3.18 -29.34 -2.96
C TRP A 105 -2.42 -30.42 -3.73
N ARG A 106 -2.98 -31.63 -3.79
CA ARG A 106 -2.47 -32.73 -4.62
C ARG A 106 -3.66 -33.41 -5.28
N ASN A 107 -3.69 -33.43 -6.62
CA ASN A 107 -4.79 -34.02 -7.39
C ASN A 107 -6.17 -33.50 -6.95
N ASN A 108 -6.29 -32.20 -6.69
CA ASN A 108 -7.47 -31.52 -6.13
C ASN A 108 -7.83 -31.87 -4.69
N ASP A 109 -7.06 -32.71 -4.00
CA ASP A 109 -7.23 -32.95 -2.57
C ASP A 109 -6.48 -31.88 -1.77
N PHE A 110 -7.18 -31.24 -0.82
CA PHE A 110 -6.59 -30.28 0.09
C PHE A 110 -5.72 -30.98 1.15
N LEU A 111 -4.46 -30.59 1.24
CA LEU A 111 -3.49 -31.18 2.18
C LEU A 111 -3.30 -30.33 3.45
N GLY A 112 -3.60 -29.03 3.40
CA GLY A 112 -3.42 -28.12 4.54
C GLY A 112 -2.99 -26.71 4.15
N ARG A 113 -2.77 -25.87 5.16
CA ARG A 113 -2.25 -24.51 5.04
C ARG A 113 -0.94 -24.36 5.79
N THR A 114 -0.08 -23.50 5.30
CA THR A 114 1.16 -23.06 5.96
C THR A 114 1.21 -21.54 5.93
N GLU A 115 1.64 -20.92 7.04
CA GLU A 115 1.85 -19.48 7.15
C GLU A 115 3.18 -19.03 6.53
#